data_AF-A0A842R6I0-F1
#
_entry.id   AF-A0A842R6I0-F1
#
_cell.length_a   1.000
_cell.length_b   1.000
_cell.length_c   1.000
_cell.angle_alpha   90.00
_cell.angle_beta   90.00
_cell.angle_gamma   90.00
#
_symmetry.space_group_name_H-M   'P 1'
#
loop_
_entity.id
_entity.type
_entity.pdbx_description
1 polymer ?
#
loop_
_entity_poly.entity_id
_entity_poly.type
_entity_poly.pdbx_seq_one_letter_code
_entity_poly.pdbx_strand_id
1 'polypeptide(L)'
;MARVVLEKEEMQHYQQLQSACGIAACLMILAPGVNESIGNFLDAVGQRVKSTFPSMSDWIDDTQSRHQVACALIILKAAQSKEIHDCLTEYDPENYEYIQEVITYELRKRMKGKVGRGKSLEKRLDSYLKNGKLDNVFLREYTTRIKTDVELKLLLACFGYRFTRFPYSPDGTGSINLEMIDHVIKSGLIQDDAMNNYDEILEFMLTFLKVNFSKGHVLINTGFHWVPAVKLQLEDRRFPELYYLDSTHQQGDLVKLMEWKSSKWFYLFQMDPKLKKAISSVVSSIMGID
;
A
#
# COMPACT_ATOMS: atom_id res chain seq x y z
N MET A 1 -0.12 -14.35 33.65
CA MET A 1 -0.92 -14.17 32.42
C MET A 1 -0.01 -14.31 31.21
N ALA A 2 -0.57 -14.65 30.04
CA ALA A 2 0.19 -15.17 28.91
C ALA A 2 0.57 -14.09 27.89
N ARG A 3 1.87 -13.98 27.58
CA ARG A 3 2.39 -13.19 26.46
C ARG A 3 1.90 -13.79 25.14
N VAL A 4 1.30 -12.98 24.28
CA VAL A 4 0.89 -13.41 22.93
C VAL A 4 1.88 -12.86 21.91
N VAL A 5 2.47 -13.75 21.11
CA VAL A 5 3.35 -13.40 20.01
C VAL A 5 2.72 -13.89 18.71
N LEU A 6 2.49 -12.97 17.77
CA LEU A 6 2.07 -13.25 16.41
C LEU A 6 3.23 -12.93 15.48
N GLU A 7 3.56 -13.84 14.58
CA GLU A 7 4.67 -13.69 13.63
C GLU A 7 4.21 -14.09 12.24
N LYS A 8 4.70 -13.38 11.22
CA LYS A 8 4.49 -13.70 9.82
C LYS A 8 5.56 -14.65 9.38
N GLU A 9 5.15 -15.86 9.02
CA GLU A 9 6.05 -16.85 8.44
C GLU A 9 6.62 -16.32 7.13
N GLU A 10 7.95 -16.42 6.97
CA GLU A 10 8.69 -16.31 5.71
C GLU A 10 8.38 -15.07 4.84
N MET A 11 8.30 -13.87 5.44
CA MET A 11 8.23 -12.64 4.65
C MET A 11 9.57 -12.35 3.96
N GLN A 12 9.59 -12.48 2.63
CA GLN A 12 10.78 -12.22 1.82
C GLN A 12 11.12 -10.72 1.85
N HIS A 13 12.40 -10.39 2.08
CA HIS A 13 12.88 -9.02 1.93
C HIS A 13 12.97 -8.60 0.46
N TYR A 14 12.45 -7.41 0.15
CA TYR A 14 12.63 -6.72 -1.12
C TYR A 14 13.40 -5.42 -0.89
N GLN A 15 14.57 -5.29 -1.52
CA GLN A 15 15.34 -4.06 -1.48
C GLN A 15 14.62 -3.00 -2.32
N GLN A 16 14.35 -1.83 -1.73
CA GLN A 16 13.65 -0.78 -2.46
C GLN A 16 14.57 -0.12 -3.51
N LEU A 17 13.97 0.25 -4.63
CA LEU A 17 14.51 1.33 -5.47
C LEU A 17 14.40 2.66 -4.72
N GLN A 18 15.14 3.68 -5.17
CA GLN A 18 15.12 5.00 -4.54
C GLN A 18 13.68 5.51 -4.36
N SER A 19 13.28 5.76 -3.10
CA SER A 19 11.94 6.21 -2.70
C SER A 19 10.77 5.31 -3.14
N ALA A 20 11.02 4.03 -3.37
CA ALA A 20 10.01 3.03 -3.73
C ALA A 20 9.57 2.14 -2.55
N CYS A 21 9.90 2.53 -1.31
CA CYS A 21 9.57 1.76 -0.09
C CYS A 21 8.14 1.23 -0.01
N GLY A 22 7.15 2.01 -0.46
CA GLY A 22 5.74 1.56 -0.48
C GLY A 22 5.52 0.35 -1.38
N ILE A 23 6.08 0.38 -2.61
CA ILE A 23 6.00 -0.77 -3.52
C ILE A 23 6.79 -1.94 -2.95
N ALA A 24 8.01 -1.70 -2.44
CA ALA A 24 8.82 -2.75 -1.84
C ALA A 24 8.08 -3.44 -0.68
N ALA A 25 7.44 -2.67 0.20
CA ALA A 25 6.64 -3.21 1.30
C ALA A 25 5.41 -4.00 0.80
N CYS A 26 4.75 -3.54 -0.27
CA CYS A 26 3.70 -4.34 -0.91
C CYS A 26 4.27 -5.64 -1.49
N LEU A 27 5.45 -5.63 -2.14
CA LEU A 27 6.08 -6.85 -2.66
C LEU A 27 6.47 -7.83 -1.58
N MET A 28 6.91 -7.37 -0.41
CA MET A 28 7.12 -8.23 0.76
C MET A 28 5.81 -8.88 1.23
N ILE A 29 4.68 -8.17 1.17
CA ILE A 29 3.34 -8.74 1.46
C ILE A 29 2.92 -9.75 0.39
N LEU A 30 3.11 -9.42 -0.90
CA LEU A 30 2.74 -10.28 -2.01
C LEU A 30 3.63 -11.54 -2.12
N ALA A 31 4.85 -11.46 -1.59
CA ALA A 31 5.88 -12.50 -1.58
C ALA A 31 6.07 -13.24 -2.93
N PRO A 32 6.43 -12.54 -4.04
CA PRO A 32 6.53 -13.17 -5.36
C PRO A 32 7.54 -14.32 -5.47
N GLY A 33 8.57 -14.37 -4.59
CA GLY A 33 9.54 -15.48 -4.58
C GLY A 33 9.00 -16.76 -3.94
N VAL A 34 7.88 -16.67 -3.20
CA VAL A 34 7.17 -17.81 -2.60
C VAL A 34 5.89 -18.10 -3.36
N ASN A 35 5.20 -17.06 -3.82
CA ASN A 35 3.98 -17.16 -4.61
C ASN A 35 4.29 -17.11 -6.12
N GLU A 36 4.56 -18.28 -6.71
CA GLU A 36 4.92 -18.42 -8.13
C GLU A 36 3.92 -17.77 -9.08
N SER A 37 2.62 -17.84 -8.78
CA SER A 37 1.59 -17.21 -9.62
C SER A 37 1.75 -15.68 -9.67
N ILE A 38 2.03 -15.06 -8.54
CA ILE A 38 2.30 -13.61 -8.47
C ILE A 38 3.64 -13.29 -9.13
N GLY A 39 4.68 -14.09 -8.87
CA GLY A 39 6.01 -13.94 -9.48
C GLY A 39 5.93 -13.96 -11.01
N ASN A 40 5.33 -15.00 -11.57
CA ASN A 40 5.16 -15.15 -13.02
C ASN A 40 4.35 -14.01 -13.65
N PHE A 41 3.31 -13.54 -12.96
CA PHE A 41 2.51 -12.40 -13.42
C PHE A 41 3.35 -11.11 -13.46
N LEU A 42 4.09 -10.80 -12.39
CA LEU A 42 4.94 -9.62 -12.33
C LEU A 42 6.09 -9.69 -13.34
N ASP A 43 6.65 -10.88 -13.57
CA ASP A 43 7.65 -11.11 -14.61
C ASP A 43 7.07 -10.84 -16.00
N ALA A 44 5.88 -11.33 -16.31
CA ALA A 44 5.20 -11.07 -17.57
C ALA A 44 4.92 -9.57 -17.78
N VAL A 45 4.44 -8.86 -16.76
CA VAL A 45 4.29 -7.40 -16.79
C VAL A 45 5.63 -6.72 -17.03
N GLY A 46 6.70 -7.17 -16.37
CA GLY A 46 8.06 -6.66 -16.55
C GLY A 46 8.60 -6.84 -17.97
N GLN A 47 8.36 -8.00 -18.58
CA GLN A 47 8.74 -8.25 -19.99
C GLN A 47 7.95 -7.36 -20.95
N ARG A 48 6.67 -7.08 -20.65
CA ARG A 48 5.87 -6.13 -21.42
C ARG A 48 6.41 -4.70 -21.30
N VAL A 49 6.89 -4.30 -20.12
CA VAL A 49 7.61 -3.03 -19.95
C VAL A 49 8.87 -3.02 -20.82
N LYS A 50 9.65 -4.10 -20.83
CA LYS A 50 10.87 -4.23 -21.66
C LYS A 50 10.59 -4.01 -23.13
N SER A 51 9.56 -4.69 -23.65
CA SER A 51 9.19 -4.60 -25.06
C SER A 51 8.59 -3.25 -25.44
N THR A 52 7.78 -2.65 -24.56
CA THR A 52 7.13 -1.36 -24.81
C THR A 52 8.09 -0.18 -24.64
N PHE A 53 9.04 -0.28 -23.70
CA PHE A 53 9.98 0.77 -23.34
C PHE A 53 11.43 0.25 -23.31
N PRO A 54 12.05 -0.05 -24.48
CA PRO A 54 13.38 -0.69 -24.54
C PRO A 54 14.47 0.03 -23.73
N SER A 55 14.38 1.36 -23.62
CA SER A 55 15.27 2.21 -22.80
C SER A 55 15.22 1.94 -21.28
N MET A 56 14.30 1.09 -20.80
CA MET A 56 14.20 0.69 -19.39
C MET A 56 14.86 -0.67 -19.12
N SER A 57 15.59 -1.26 -20.08
CA SER A 57 16.20 -2.60 -19.94
C SER A 57 17.03 -2.76 -18.66
N ASP A 58 17.88 -1.78 -18.33
CA ASP A 58 18.72 -1.84 -17.14
C ASP A 58 17.92 -1.87 -15.82
N TRP A 59 16.65 -1.42 -15.83
CA TRP A 59 15.76 -1.38 -14.65
C TRP A 59 14.92 -2.64 -14.46
N ILE A 60 14.94 -3.53 -15.44
CA ILE A 60 14.08 -4.72 -15.48
C ILE A 60 14.90 -6.00 -15.68
N ASP A 61 16.22 -5.89 -15.79
CA ASP A 61 17.09 -7.06 -15.90
C ASP A 61 17.18 -7.80 -14.55
N ASP A 62 17.24 -7.09 -13.43
CA ASP A 62 17.14 -7.70 -12.10
C ASP A 62 15.67 -7.90 -11.66
N THR A 63 15.40 -9.02 -10.99
CA THR A 63 14.05 -9.41 -10.58
C THR A 63 13.38 -8.40 -9.63
N GLN A 64 14.13 -7.82 -8.68
CA GLN A 64 13.55 -6.95 -7.67
C GLN A 64 13.11 -5.60 -8.27
N SER A 65 13.94 -4.99 -9.11
CA SER A 65 13.61 -3.77 -9.83
C SER A 65 12.50 -4.03 -10.85
N ARG A 66 12.55 -5.16 -11.57
CA ARG A 66 11.49 -5.57 -12.50
C ARG A 66 10.13 -5.65 -11.82
N HIS A 67 10.03 -6.32 -10.68
CA HIS A 67 8.79 -6.40 -9.90
C HIS A 67 8.32 -5.02 -9.43
N GLN A 68 9.23 -4.15 -8.99
CA GLN A 68 8.87 -2.79 -8.57
C GLN A 68 8.33 -1.94 -9.73
N VAL A 69 8.96 -2.03 -10.90
CA VAL A 69 8.51 -1.36 -12.12
C VAL A 69 7.17 -1.93 -12.61
N ALA A 70 6.98 -3.25 -12.52
CA ALA A 70 5.71 -3.91 -12.83
C ALA A 70 4.58 -3.41 -11.93
N CYS A 71 4.77 -3.37 -10.61
CA CYS A 71 3.81 -2.81 -9.67
C CYS A 71 3.51 -1.32 -9.96
N ALA A 72 4.53 -0.54 -10.34
CA ALA A 72 4.33 0.85 -10.72
C ALA A 72 3.44 0.99 -11.97
N LEU A 73 3.65 0.15 -12.99
CA LEU A 73 2.80 0.10 -14.17
C LEU A 73 1.36 -0.32 -13.83
N ILE A 74 1.20 -1.37 -13.00
CA ILE A 74 -0.12 -1.85 -12.56
C ILE A 74 -0.91 -0.72 -11.91
N ILE A 75 -0.30 0.03 -10.98
CA ILE A 75 -1.00 1.15 -10.32
C ILE A 75 -1.44 2.21 -11.34
N LEU A 76 -0.56 2.61 -12.26
CA LEU A 76 -0.91 3.65 -13.24
C LEU A 76 -2.04 3.18 -14.17
N LYS A 77 -2.02 1.93 -14.61
CA LYS A 77 -3.11 1.41 -15.46
C LYS A 77 -4.41 1.24 -14.68
N ALA A 78 -4.35 0.73 -13.45
CA ALA A 78 -5.51 0.56 -12.57
C ALA A 78 -6.15 1.91 -12.20
N ALA A 79 -5.35 2.95 -11.99
CA ALA A 79 -5.82 4.30 -11.66
C ALA A 79 -6.54 5.01 -12.84
N GLN A 80 -6.51 4.44 -14.04
CA GLN A 80 -7.19 4.97 -15.23
C GLN A 80 -8.21 3.97 -15.83
N SER A 81 -8.31 2.75 -15.30
CA SER A 81 -9.21 1.73 -15.82
C SER A 81 -10.59 1.89 -15.19
N LYS A 82 -11.58 2.15 -16.04
CA LYS A 82 -12.99 2.16 -15.62
C LYS A 82 -13.41 0.79 -15.11
N GLU A 83 -12.93 -0.29 -15.74
CA GLU A 83 -13.24 -1.66 -15.37
C GLU A 83 -12.75 -2.01 -13.97
N ILE A 84 -11.54 -1.56 -13.58
CA ILE A 84 -11.04 -1.73 -12.22
C ILE A 84 -11.90 -0.94 -11.22
N HIS A 85 -12.25 0.30 -11.56
CA HIS A 85 -13.10 1.12 -10.69
C HIS A 85 -14.49 0.51 -10.50
N ASP A 86 -15.16 0.13 -11.58
CA ASP A 86 -16.48 -0.49 -11.54
C ASP A 86 -16.42 -1.78 -10.69
N CYS A 87 -15.41 -2.64 -10.93
CA CYS A 87 -15.21 -3.87 -10.18
C CYS A 87 -15.00 -3.64 -8.67
N LEU A 88 -14.13 -2.69 -8.30
CA LEU A 88 -13.84 -2.39 -6.90
C LEU A 88 -15.01 -1.70 -6.20
N THR A 89 -15.73 -0.82 -6.89
CA THR A 89 -16.88 -0.08 -6.34
C THR A 89 -18.09 -0.98 -6.16
N GLU A 90 -18.32 -1.92 -7.08
CA GLU A 90 -19.35 -2.95 -6.91
C GLU A 90 -19.02 -3.87 -5.72
N TYR A 91 -17.75 -4.19 -5.52
CA TYR A 91 -17.30 -5.07 -4.45
C TYR A 91 -17.36 -4.41 -3.06
N ASP A 92 -16.87 -3.18 -2.92
CA ASP A 92 -16.79 -2.44 -1.66
C ASP A 92 -16.79 -0.91 -1.90
N PRO A 93 -17.97 -0.30 -2.07
CA PRO A 93 -18.06 1.11 -2.45
C PRO A 93 -17.48 2.04 -1.38
N GLU A 94 -17.62 1.70 -0.09
CA GLU A 94 -17.13 2.52 1.03
C GLU A 94 -15.62 2.76 0.96
N ASN A 95 -14.86 1.78 0.47
CA ASN A 95 -13.40 1.88 0.36
C ASN A 95 -12.90 2.35 -1.00
N TYR A 96 -13.68 2.18 -2.08
CA TYR A 96 -13.17 2.34 -3.44
C TYR A 96 -13.89 3.37 -4.33
N GLU A 97 -15.07 3.89 -3.94
CA GLU A 97 -15.86 4.83 -4.76
C GLU A 97 -15.03 6.02 -5.26
N TYR A 98 -14.23 6.65 -4.39
CA TYR A 98 -13.45 7.84 -4.75
C TYR A 98 -11.97 7.56 -5.05
N ILE A 99 -11.55 6.29 -5.14
CA ILE A 99 -10.11 5.95 -5.14
C ILE A 99 -9.37 6.57 -6.33
N GLN A 100 -9.96 6.56 -7.52
CA GLN A 100 -9.33 7.11 -8.72
C GLN A 100 -9.26 8.65 -8.71
N GLU A 101 -10.28 9.30 -8.16
CA GLU A 101 -10.31 10.76 -8.02
C GLU A 101 -9.21 11.23 -7.07
N VAL A 102 -9.07 10.54 -5.93
CA VAL A 102 -8.03 10.84 -4.94
C VAL A 102 -6.63 10.61 -5.51
N ILE A 103 -6.40 9.50 -6.21
CA ILE A 103 -5.11 9.24 -6.88
C ILE A 103 -4.82 10.34 -7.91
N THR A 104 -5.78 10.70 -8.75
CA THR A 104 -5.62 11.75 -9.77
C THR A 104 -5.30 13.10 -9.13
N TYR A 105 -6.00 13.46 -8.05
CA TYR A 105 -5.74 14.68 -7.29
C TYR A 105 -4.32 14.70 -6.72
N GLU A 106 -3.89 13.62 -6.05
CA GLU A 106 -2.57 13.54 -5.44
C GLU A 106 -1.44 13.55 -6.47
N LEU A 107 -1.60 12.87 -7.61
CA LEU A 107 -0.66 12.93 -8.74
C LEU A 107 -0.49 14.37 -9.23
N ARG A 108 -1.59 15.11 -9.43
CA ARG A 108 -1.55 16.54 -9.83
C ARG A 108 -0.86 17.41 -8.78
N LYS A 109 -1.22 17.23 -7.49
CA LYS A 109 -0.68 18.03 -6.37
C LYS A 109 0.83 17.90 -6.24
N ARG A 110 1.35 16.67 -6.25
CA ARG A 110 2.80 16.40 -6.09
C ARG A 110 3.62 16.89 -7.27
N MET A 111 3.01 16.94 -8.44
CA MET A 111 3.65 17.41 -9.66
C MET A 111 3.68 18.94 -9.74
N LYS A 112 2.63 19.62 -9.25
CA LYS A 112 2.62 21.08 -9.04
C LYS A 112 3.60 21.54 -7.94
N GLY A 113 3.89 20.71 -6.94
CA GLY A 113 4.82 21.05 -5.85
C GLY A 113 6.31 21.05 -6.23
N LYS A 114 6.68 20.55 -7.42
CA LYS A 114 8.08 20.44 -7.88
C LYS A 114 8.45 21.49 -8.95
N VAL A 115 7.88 22.69 -8.84
CA VAL A 115 8.19 23.85 -9.71
C VAL A 115 9.64 24.28 -9.46
N GLY A 116 10.51 23.76 -10.33
CA GLY A 116 11.95 23.99 -10.31
C GLY A 116 12.69 23.08 -11.30
N ARG A 117 12.11 21.91 -11.63
CA ARG A 117 12.70 20.97 -12.61
C ARG A 117 11.63 20.36 -13.53
N GLY A 118 11.23 21.12 -14.55
CA GLY A 118 10.80 20.58 -15.84
C GLY A 118 9.30 20.65 -16.16
N LYS A 119 8.91 21.64 -16.99
CA LYS A 119 7.63 21.68 -17.75
C LYS A 119 7.36 20.39 -18.55
N SER A 120 8.36 19.53 -18.73
CA SER A 120 8.25 18.25 -19.44
C SER A 120 7.46 17.20 -18.66
N LEU A 121 7.64 17.09 -17.34
CA LEU A 121 6.98 16.01 -16.57
C LEU A 121 5.49 16.31 -16.34
N GLU A 122 5.14 17.58 -16.16
CA GLU A 122 3.75 18.05 -16.11
C GLU A 122 3.01 17.73 -17.41
N LYS A 123 3.62 18.01 -18.58
CA LYS A 123 3.05 17.63 -19.88
C LYS A 123 2.85 16.12 -20.02
N ARG A 124 3.76 15.30 -19.48
CA ARG A 124 3.63 13.84 -19.49
C ARG A 124 2.51 13.37 -18.58
N LEU A 125 2.37 13.95 -17.37
CA LEU A 125 1.23 13.70 -16.50
C LEU A 125 -0.08 14.07 -17.20
N ASP A 126 -0.18 15.24 -17.81
CA ASP A 126 -1.38 15.67 -18.53
C ASP A 126 -1.71 14.73 -19.69
N SER A 127 -0.70 14.30 -20.44
CA SER A 127 -0.84 13.31 -21.51
C SER A 127 -1.38 11.97 -20.99
N TYR A 128 -0.85 11.53 -19.85
CA TYR A 128 -1.31 10.33 -19.15
C TYR A 128 -2.74 10.46 -18.63
N LEU A 129 -3.08 11.54 -17.90
CA LEU A 129 -4.40 11.75 -17.32
C LEU A 129 -5.50 11.99 -18.37
N LYS A 130 -5.15 12.57 -19.53
CA LYS A 130 -6.14 12.85 -20.59
C LYS A 130 -6.33 11.68 -21.55
N ASN A 131 -5.24 10.96 -21.87
CA ASN A 131 -5.23 10.01 -22.98
C ASN A 131 -4.70 8.62 -22.60
N GLY A 132 -4.41 8.36 -21.31
CA GLY A 132 -3.79 7.12 -20.85
C GLY A 132 -2.37 6.88 -21.40
N LYS A 133 -1.74 7.91 -21.98
CA LYS A 133 -0.43 7.82 -22.64
C LYS A 133 0.69 7.81 -21.61
N LEU A 134 1.25 6.63 -21.38
CA LEU A 134 2.42 6.40 -20.57
C LEU A 134 3.69 6.40 -21.43
N ASP A 135 4.75 7.02 -20.95
CA ASP A 135 6.09 6.88 -21.52
C ASP A 135 7.11 6.40 -20.48
N ASN A 136 8.27 5.96 -20.96
CA ASN A 136 9.36 5.42 -20.16
C ASN A 136 9.86 6.40 -19.09
N VAL A 137 9.92 7.71 -19.40
CA VAL A 137 10.40 8.73 -18.47
C VAL A 137 9.39 8.88 -17.33
N PHE A 138 8.11 8.98 -17.65
CA PHE A 138 7.06 9.11 -16.64
C PHE A 138 6.97 7.87 -15.75
N LEU A 139 7.02 6.65 -16.32
CA LEU A 139 7.01 5.42 -15.53
C LEU A 139 8.21 5.33 -14.56
N ARG A 140 9.42 5.68 -15.03
CA ARG A 140 10.63 5.70 -14.21
C ARG A 140 10.53 6.73 -13.07
N GLU A 141 10.10 7.94 -13.40
CA GLU A 141 9.90 9.03 -12.44
C GLU A 141 8.85 8.67 -11.40
N TYR A 142 7.75 8.06 -11.83
CA TYR A 142 6.69 7.61 -10.94
C TYR A 142 7.20 6.51 -9.97
N THR A 143 7.90 5.50 -10.50
CA THR A 143 8.47 4.40 -9.72
C THR A 143 9.38 4.88 -8.59
N THR A 144 10.14 5.97 -8.82
CA THR A 144 11.18 6.42 -7.89
C THR A 144 10.85 7.66 -7.07
N ARG A 145 9.65 8.23 -7.21
CA ARG A 145 9.37 9.54 -6.58
C ARG A 145 7.99 9.70 -5.99
N ILE A 146 7.02 8.87 -6.38
CA ILE A 146 5.60 9.18 -6.12
C ILE A 146 4.83 7.90 -5.78
N LYS A 147 4.56 7.71 -4.48
CA LYS A 147 3.50 6.79 -4.02
C LYS A 147 2.68 7.40 -2.87
N THR A 148 1.36 7.34 -2.97
CA THR A 148 0.41 7.65 -1.89
C THR A 148 0.00 6.37 -1.19
N ASP A 149 -0.52 6.49 0.03
CA ASP A 149 -1.19 5.40 0.73
C ASP A 149 -2.34 4.80 -0.09
N VAL A 150 -3.10 5.64 -0.79
CA VAL A 150 -4.21 5.23 -1.66
C VAL A 150 -3.75 4.38 -2.85
N GLU A 151 -2.59 4.70 -3.43
CA GLU A 151 -1.99 3.91 -4.51
C GLU A 151 -1.52 2.52 -4.05
N LEU A 152 -1.05 2.41 -2.80
CA LEU A 152 -0.68 1.13 -2.22
C LEU A 152 -1.92 0.28 -1.90
N LYS A 153 -3.02 0.91 -1.45
CA LYS A 153 -4.33 0.24 -1.30
C LYS A 153 -4.82 -0.32 -2.63
N LEU A 154 -4.78 0.49 -3.70
CA LEU A 154 -5.17 0.05 -5.05
C LEU A 154 -4.31 -1.12 -5.52
N LEU A 155 -2.99 -1.05 -5.34
CA LEU A 155 -2.08 -2.13 -5.73
C LEU A 155 -2.44 -3.44 -5.05
N LEU A 156 -2.59 -3.43 -3.72
CA LEU A 156 -2.93 -4.63 -2.97
C LEU A 156 -4.32 -5.17 -3.35
N ALA A 157 -5.28 -4.29 -3.62
CA ALA A 157 -6.60 -4.68 -4.13
C ALA A 157 -6.51 -5.39 -5.48
N CYS A 158 -5.66 -4.95 -6.40
CA CYS A 158 -5.40 -5.65 -7.68
C CYS A 158 -4.88 -7.08 -7.51
N PHE A 159 -4.31 -7.43 -6.35
CA PHE A 159 -3.88 -8.79 -6.01
C PHE A 159 -4.85 -9.53 -5.10
N GLY A 160 -6.06 -8.99 -4.89
CA GLY A 160 -7.11 -9.62 -4.10
C GLY A 160 -7.06 -9.30 -2.60
N TYR A 161 -6.22 -8.37 -2.15
CA TYR A 161 -6.18 -7.95 -0.76
C TYR A 161 -7.19 -6.84 -0.50
N ARG A 162 -8.16 -7.12 0.37
CA ARG A 162 -9.13 -6.13 0.85
C ARG A 162 -8.52 -5.28 1.97
N PHE A 163 -8.66 -3.97 1.86
CA PHE A 163 -8.38 -3.05 2.96
C PHE A 163 -9.41 -3.20 4.08
N THR A 164 -8.96 -3.39 5.32
CA THR A 164 -9.84 -3.51 6.49
C THR A 164 -9.90 -2.18 7.22
N ARG A 165 -11.02 -1.46 7.03
CA ARG A 165 -11.26 -0.14 7.60
C ARG A 165 -11.34 -0.22 9.13
N PHE A 166 -10.55 0.62 9.81
CA PHE A 166 -10.73 0.90 11.22
C PHE A 166 -11.91 1.89 11.39
N PRO A 167 -12.99 1.52 12.10
CA PRO A 167 -14.20 2.35 12.18
C PRO A 167 -13.97 3.73 12.77
N TYR A 168 -13.05 3.84 13.73
CA TYR A 168 -12.74 5.09 14.45
C TYR A 168 -11.55 5.83 13.83
N SER A 169 -11.32 5.70 12.53
CA SER A 169 -10.28 6.45 11.82
C SER A 169 -10.61 7.95 11.85
N PRO A 170 -9.78 8.78 12.50
CA PRO A 170 -10.11 10.18 12.78
C PRO A 170 -10.11 11.09 11.53
N ASP A 171 -9.46 10.65 10.46
CA ASP A 171 -9.33 11.34 9.18
C ASP A 171 -10.20 10.72 8.07
N GLY A 172 -11.01 9.71 8.40
CA GLY A 172 -11.83 8.98 7.44
C GLY A 172 -11.08 8.06 6.48
N THR A 173 -9.75 7.88 6.60
CA THR A 173 -8.97 6.99 5.71
C THR A 173 -9.09 5.51 6.05
N GLY A 174 -9.70 5.19 7.20
CA GLY A 174 -9.83 3.83 7.72
C GLY A 174 -8.57 3.27 8.37
N SER A 175 -7.54 4.09 8.56
CA SER A 175 -6.27 3.66 9.13
C SER A 175 -6.26 3.89 10.64
N ILE A 176 -5.34 3.21 11.33
CA ILE A 176 -5.12 3.46 12.75
C ILE A 176 -4.04 4.53 12.87
N ASN A 177 -4.33 5.59 13.64
CA ASN A 177 -3.35 6.59 14.09
C ASN A 177 -3.61 6.90 15.56
N LEU A 178 -2.72 6.44 16.44
CA LEU A 178 -2.93 6.51 17.88
C LEU A 178 -3.01 7.93 18.44
N GLU A 179 -2.19 8.85 17.94
CA GLU A 179 -2.17 10.22 18.46
C GLU A 179 -3.40 11.00 17.96
N MET A 180 -3.83 10.77 16.73
CA MET A 180 -5.05 11.39 16.24
C MET A 180 -6.28 10.81 16.94
N ILE A 181 -6.29 9.52 17.26
CA ILE A 181 -7.34 8.91 18.10
C ILE A 181 -7.34 9.59 19.48
N ASP A 182 -6.18 9.72 20.14
CA ASP A 182 -6.05 10.43 21.42
C ASP A 182 -6.54 11.89 21.34
N HIS A 183 -6.18 12.61 20.28
CA HIS A 183 -6.61 13.99 20.06
C HIS A 183 -8.12 14.12 19.85
N VAL A 184 -8.70 13.27 19.01
CA VAL A 184 -10.14 13.28 18.71
C VAL A 184 -10.97 12.93 19.95
N ILE A 185 -10.50 11.99 20.77
CA ILE A 185 -11.15 11.64 22.05
C ILE A 185 -11.07 12.81 23.02
N LYS A 186 -9.88 13.38 23.24
CA LYS A 186 -9.68 14.53 24.16
C LYS A 186 -10.44 15.78 23.74
N SER A 187 -10.69 15.96 22.45
CA SER A 187 -11.46 17.09 21.90
C SER A 187 -12.97 16.86 21.87
N GLY A 188 -13.46 15.66 22.23
CA GLY A 188 -14.89 15.34 22.23
C GLY A 188 -15.52 15.33 20.84
N LEU A 189 -14.71 15.12 19.79
CA LEU A 189 -15.16 15.12 18.39
C LEU A 189 -15.84 13.80 17.99
N ILE A 190 -15.64 12.72 18.75
CA ILE A 190 -16.47 11.50 18.66
C ILE A 190 -17.65 11.69 19.62
N GLN A 191 -18.84 11.89 19.06
CA GLN A 191 -20.10 11.99 19.80
C GLN A 191 -20.89 10.67 19.76
N ASP A 192 -20.19 9.54 19.94
CA ASP A 192 -20.86 8.25 20.09
C ASP A 192 -21.02 7.96 21.59
N ASP A 193 -22.26 7.96 22.07
CA ASP A 193 -22.61 7.75 23.48
C ASP A 193 -22.06 6.42 24.03
N ALA A 194 -21.73 5.47 23.14
CA ALA A 194 -21.17 4.17 23.47
C ALA A 194 -19.66 4.17 23.80
N MET A 195 -18.90 5.24 23.51
CA MET A 195 -17.42 5.23 23.66
C MET A 195 -16.80 6.59 24.04
N ASN A 196 -17.27 7.20 25.13
CA ASN A 196 -16.65 8.40 25.71
C ASN A 196 -15.36 8.11 26.51
N ASN A 197 -14.87 6.87 26.50
CA ASN A 197 -13.75 6.42 27.33
C ASN A 197 -12.53 6.07 26.48
N TYR A 198 -11.41 6.76 26.72
CA TYR A 198 -10.13 6.52 26.05
C TYR A 198 -9.67 5.06 26.17
N ASP A 199 -9.86 4.44 27.35
CA ASP A 199 -9.42 3.08 27.60
C ASP A 199 -10.18 2.06 26.74
N GLU A 200 -11.47 2.30 26.48
CA GLU A 200 -12.31 1.42 25.66
C GLU A 200 -11.93 1.50 24.17
N ILE A 201 -11.63 2.71 23.66
CA ILE A 201 -11.18 2.88 22.27
C ILE A 201 -9.79 2.27 22.09
N LEU A 202 -8.91 2.45 23.06
CA LEU A 202 -7.59 1.82 23.05
C LEU A 202 -7.72 0.29 23.08
N GLU A 203 -8.55 -0.27 23.96
CA GLU A 203 -8.81 -1.71 24.03
C GLU A 203 -9.41 -2.25 22.72
N PHE A 204 -10.37 -1.53 22.14
CA PHE A 204 -10.94 -1.87 20.83
C PHE A 204 -9.88 -1.87 19.74
N MET A 205 -9.04 -0.83 19.67
CA MET A 205 -7.98 -0.72 18.68
C MET A 205 -6.96 -1.85 18.83
N LEU A 206 -6.54 -2.18 20.06
CA LEU A 206 -5.63 -3.30 20.33
C LEU A 206 -6.25 -4.63 19.91
N THR A 207 -7.52 -4.83 20.22
CA THR A 207 -8.28 -6.03 19.81
C THR A 207 -8.40 -6.11 18.30
N PHE A 208 -8.75 -5.01 17.64
CA PHE A 208 -8.85 -4.89 16.20
C PHE A 208 -7.51 -5.19 15.53
N LEU A 209 -6.42 -4.61 16.01
CA LEU A 209 -5.08 -4.87 15.49
C LEU A 209 -4.70 -6.34 15.69
N LYS A 210 -4.90 -6.91 16.88
CA LYS A 210 -4.59 -8.32 17.18
C LYS A 210 -5.33 -9.27 16.24
N VAL A 211 -6.66 -9.11 16.13
CA VAL A 211 -7.51 -9.95 15.31
C VAL A 211 -7.10 -9.86 13.84
N ASN A 212 -6.91 -8.65 13.32
CA ASN A 212 -6.62 -8.46 11.90
C ASN A 212 -5.15 -8.76 11.55
N PHE A 213 -4.21 -8.57 12.48
CA PHE A 213 -2.82 -8.99 12.30
C PHE A 213 -2.71 -10.51 12.13
N SER A 214 -3.49 -11.30 12.87
CA SER A 214 -3.48 -12.76 12.71
C SER A 214 -4.02 -13.21 11.35
N LYS A 215 -4.97 -12.47 10.77
CA LYS A 215 -5.71 -12.84 9.54
C LYS A 215 -5.14 -12.21 8.27
N GLY A 216 -4.27 -11.22 8.39
CA GLY A 216 -3.83 -10.41 7.25
C GLY A 216 -2.50 -9.71 7.50
N HIS A 217 -2.17 -8.75 6.67
CA HIS A 217 -0.93 -7.98 6.74
C HIS A 217 -1.20 -6.58 7.27
N VAL A 218 -0.20 -6.02 7.95
CA VAL A 218 -0.24 -4.63 8.38
C VAL A 218 0.88 -3.89 7.66
N LEU A 219 0.51 -2.85 6.93
CA LEU A 219 1.43 -1.93 6.30
C LEU A 219 1.52 -0.66 7.16
N ILE A 220 2.73 -0.27 7.52
CA ILE A 220 2.99 0.87 8.41
C ILE A 220 3.61 1.98 7.57
N ASN A 221 3.03 3.17 7.61
CA ASN A 221 3.71 4.39 7.23
C ASN A 221 4.38 4.98 8.47
N THR A 222 5.71 5.05 8.50
CA THR A 222 6.48 5.62 9.62
C THR A 222 6.77 7.12 9.45
N GLY A 223 5.95 7.82 8.66
CA GLY A 223 6.03 9.25 8.33
C GLY A 223 6.66 9.52 6.96
N PHE A 224 7.77 8.87 6.65
CA PHE A 224 8.49 9.02 5.37
C PHE A 224 8.82 7.69 4.70
N HIS A 225 8.48 6.58 5.35
CA HIS A 225 8.90 5.25 4.95
C HIS A 225 7.77 4.25 5.16
N TRP A 226 7.65 3.30 4.26
CA TRP A 226 6.63 2.26 4.29
C TRP A 226 7.28 0.91 4.58
N VAL A 227 6.74 0.20 5.56
CA VAL A 227 7.26 -1.08 6.02
C VAL A 227 6.13 -2.06 6.34
N PRO A 228 6.27 -3.33 6.00
CA PRO A 228 5.33 -4.35 6.43
C PRO A 228 5.66 -4.80 7.86
N ALA A 229 4.64 -4.91 8.69
CA ALA A 229 4.79 -5.50 10.01
C ALA A 229 4.89 -7.02 9.90
N VAL A 230 5.84 -7.60 10.61
CA VAL A 230 6.11 -9.05 10.61
C VAL A 230 5.91 -9.70 11.96
N LYS A 231 6.02 -8.95 13.06
CA LYS A 231 5.81 -9.49 14.40
C LYS A 231 5.00 -8.53 15.25
N LEU A 232 4.03 -9.05 15.98
CA LEU A 232 3.26 -8.33 16.98
C LEU A 232 3.40 -9.08 18.30
N GLN A 233 3.93 -8.41 19.32
CA GLN A 233 3.97 -8.92 20.68
C GLN A 233 3.06 -8.09 21.56
N LEU A 234 2.14 -8.77 22.23
CA LEU A 234 1.19 -8.14 23.14
C LEU A 234 1.59 -8.52 24.57
N GLU A 235 1.90 -7.49 25.36
CA GLU A 235 2.03 -7.57 26.81
C GLU A 235 0.80 -6.92 27.45
N ASP A 236 0.29 -7.50 28.53
CA ASP A 236 -0.93 -7.01 29.20
C ASP A 236 -0.83 -5.52 29.56
N ARG A 237 -1.86 -4.76 29.18
CA ARG A 237 -2.02 -3.31 29.44
C ARG A 237 -0.88 -2.42 28.94
N ARG A 238 -0.04 -2.91 28.01
CA ARG A 238 1.01 -2.13 27.35
C ARG A 238 0.73 -2.02 25.86
N PHE A 239 1.29 -0.98 25.25
CA PHE A 239 1.32 -0.88 23.80
C PHE A 239 2.03 -2.10 23.20
N PRO A 240 1.55 -2.64 22.08
CA PRO A 240 2.18 -3.79 21.46
C PRO A 240 3.60 -3.44 21.04
N GLU A 241 4.50 -4.40 21.17
CA GLU A 241 5.76 -4.32 20.45
C GLU A 241 5.53 -4.83 19.02
N LEU A 242 5.62 -3.91 18.07
CA LEU A 242 5.51 -4.23 16.66
C LEU A 242 6.91 -4.27 16.05
N TYR A 243 7.18 -5.27 15.23
CA TYR A 243 8.42 -5.38 14.48
C TYR A 243 8.10 -5.42 12.99
N TYR A 244 8.96 -4.79 12.19
CA TYR A 244 8.80 -4.65 10.76
C TYR A 244 10.09 -5.01 10.03
N LEU A 245 9.98 -5.28 8.73
CA LEU A 245 11.14 -5.43 7.84
C LEU A 245 11.43 -4.09 7.16
N ASP A 246 12.66 -3.62 7.28
CA ASP A 246 13.07 -2.36 6.66
C ASP A 246 13.62 -2.60 5.25
N SER A 247 12.95 -2.01 4.25
CA SER A 247 13.35 -2.15 2.83
C SER A 247 14.52 -1.25 2.44
N THR A 248 14.99 -0.34 3.31
CA THR A 248 16.19 0.49 3.09
C THR A 248 17.49 -0.27 3.34
N HIS A 249 17.48 -1.27 4.21
CA HIS A 249 18.67 -2.02 4.61
C HIS A 249 18.88 -3.24 3.71
N GLN A 250 20.14 -3.57 3.40
CA GLN A 250 20.47 -4.71 2.53
C GLN A 250 20.17 -6.08 3.16
N GLN A 251 20.09 -6.18 4.49
CA GLN A 251 20.02 -7.46 5.20
C GLN A 251 18.63 -7.80 5.77
N GLY A 252 17.58 -7.02 5.46
CA GLY A 252 16.23 -7.32 5.92
C GLY A 252 16.11 -7.47 7.44
N ASP A 253 16.80 -6.60 8.17
CA ASP A 253 16.81 -6.65 9.62
C ASP A 253 15.40 -6.46 10.19
N LEU A 254 15.09 -7.28 11.20
CA LEU A 254 13.88 -7.13 11.97
C LEU A 254 14.01 -5.93 12.90
N VAL A 255 13.30 -4.84 12.59
CA VAL A 255 13.37 -3.60 13.37
C VAL A 255 12.19 -3.50 14.31
N LYS A 256 12.47 -3.25 15.60
CA LYS A 256 11.45 -2.94 16.60
C LYS A 256 10.92 -1.52 16.41
N LEU A 257 9.60 -1.37 16.35
CA LEU A 257 8.95 -0.06 16.35
C LEU A 257 9.09 0.55 17.76
N MET A 258 10.07 1.43 17.92
CA MET A 258 10.45 1.96 19.24
C MET A 258 9.38 2.82 19.92
N GLU A 259 8.54 3.50 19.15
CA GLU A 259 7.53 4.43 19.67
C GLU A 259 6.31 4.49 18.75
N TRP A 260 5.11 4.56 19.31
CA TRP A 260 3.88 4.76 18.54
C TRP A 260 3.58 6.27 18.36
N LYS A 261 4.46 7.00 17.65
CA LYS A 261 4.36 8.47 17.42
C LYS A 261 3.22 8.86 16.46
N SER A 262 2.77 10.12 16.52
CA SER A 262 1.79 10.82 15.63
C SER A 262 1.89 10.52 14.15
N SER A 263 3.10 10.38 13.64
CA SER A 263 3.32 10.26 12.20
C SER A 263 3.05 8.85 11.68
N LYS A 264 2.67 7.91 12.55
CA LYS A 264 2.54 6.50 12.21
C LYS A 264 1.11 6.12 11.89
N TRP A 265 0.94 5.56 10.70
CA TRP A 265 -0.34 5.12 10.19
C TRP A 265 -0.29 3.63 9.89
N PHE A 266 -1.26 2.88 10.40
CA PHE A 266 -1.34 1.44 10.21
C PHE A 266 -2.52 1.11 9.31
N TYR A 267 -2.23 0.42 8.21
CA TYR A 267 -3.20 0.00 7.21
C TYR A 267 -3.26 -1.52 7.20
N LEU A 268 -4.46 -2.07 7.34
CA LEU A 268 -4.65 -3.52 7.47
C LEU A 268 -5.23 -4.09 6.20
N PHE A 269 -4.67 -5.19 5.73
CA PHE A 269 -5.03 -5.82 4.47
C PHE A 269 -5.24 -7.32 4.68
N GLN A 270 -6.30 -7.88 4.09
CA GLN A 270 -6.60 -9.30 4.17
C GLN A 270 -6.82 -9.85 2.78
N MET A 271 -6.23 -11.01 2.49
CA MET A 271 -6.55 -11.73 1.25
C MET A 271 -8.04 -12.08 1.26
N ASP A 272 -8.79 -11.59 0.27
CA ASP A 272 -10.19 -11.95 0.06
C ASP A 272 -10.32 -12.74 -1.24
N PRO A 273 -10.64 -14.05 -1.18
CA PRO A 273 -10.80 -14.88 -2.36
C PRO A 273 -11.87 -14.39 -3.35
N LYS A 274 -12.94 -13.73 -2.88
CA LYS A 274 -13.98 -13.17 -3.73
C LYS A 274 -13.45 -11.97 -4.51
N LEU A 275 -12.75 -11.06 -3.82
CA LEU A 275 -12.09 -9.93 -4.49
C LEU A 275 -11.06 -10.44 -5.50
N LYS A 276 -10.19 -11.36 -5.08
CA LYS A 276 -9.17 -11.97 -5.95
C LYS A 276 -9.80 -12.54 -7.22
N LYS A 277 -10.89 -13.32 -7.08
CA LYS A 277 -11.60 -13.92 -8.22
C LYS A 277 -12.20 -12.84 -9.13
N ALA A 278 -12.80 -11.80 -8.58
CA ALA A 278 -13.42 -10.73 -9.34
C ALA A 278 -12.39 -9.89 -10.11
N ILE A 279 -11.26 -9.55 -9.49
CA ILE A 279 -10.33 -8.56 -10.03
C ILE A 279 -9.23 -9.15 -10.91
N SER A 280 -8.87 -10.43 -10.74
CA SER A 280 -7.71 -11.02 -11.43
C SER A 280 -7.82 -10.98 -12.95
N SER A 281 -9.01 -11.28 -13.51
CA SER A 281 -9.24 -11.24 -14.96
C SER A 281 -9.20 -9.80 -15.50
N VAL A 282 -9.75 -8.85 -14.73
CA VAL A 282 -9.72 -7.43 -15.09
C VAL A 282 -8.28 -6.91 -15.12
N VAL A 283 -7.50 -7.22 -14.08
CA VAL A 283 -6.08 -6.84 -13.98
C VAL A 283 -5.26 -7.43 -15.11
N SER A 284 -5.46 -8.72 -15.42
CA SER A 284 -4.75 -9.40 -16.50
C SER A 284 -5.10 -8.79 -17.87
N SER A 285 -6.37 -8.49 -18.10
CA SER A 285 -6.86 -7.81 -19.31
C SER A 285 -6.26 -6.42 -19.51
N ILE A 286 -6.24 -5.56 -18.48
CA ILE A 286 -5.65 -4.21 -18.61
C ILE A 286 -4.11 -4.24 -18.77
N MET A 287 -3.48 -5.33 -18.33
CA MET A 287 -2.06 -5.61 -18.57
C MET A 287 -1.81 -6.30 -19.91
N GLY A 288 -2.87 -6.80 -20.57
CA GLY A 288 -2.81 -7.67 -21.75
C GLY A 288 -1.91 -8.89 -21.52
N ILE A 289 -2.14 -9.58 -20.42
CA ILE A 289 -1.52 -10.85 -20.07
C ILE A 289 -2.66 -11.86 -20.01
N ASP A 290 -2.53 -12.97 -20.74
CA ASP A 290 -3.51 -14.06 -20.78
C ASP A 290 -3.19 -15.14 -19.74
#